data_AF-A0A0B2SJX4-F1
#
_entry.id   AF-A0A0B2SJX4-F1
#
_cell.length_a   1.000
_cell.length_b   1.000
_cell.length_c   1.000
_cell.angle_alpha   90.00
_cell.angle_beta   90.00
_cell.angle_gamma   90.00
#
_symmetry.space_group_name_H-M   'P 1'
#
loop_
_entity.id
_entity.type
_entity.pdbx_description
1 polymer ?
#
loop_
_entity_poly.entity_id
_entity_poly.type
_entity_poly.pdbx_seq_one_letter_code
_entity_poly.pdbx_strand_id
1 'polypeptide(L)'
;MAFENGSKKELEKVGLKISKSFPLTRTTLASMESLSLPVVQEIVLSADMQSSLEVSTDFREKIGTLQRQLMNVRFSGSAMKLTGEIEEEIVNVSIDDVVLQLKNGKDEEFAVALLRLKEFMRSERLDGGLIDEEATLSILFNRLGSCKADNRLTIIRLLRSIALGNDEKKEKMVEIEFLSAVVKSLTRDSEERKEAVGLLLDLSDIQAVRRRIGRIQGCIVMLVAILNGDDPDASHDAAKLLDILSSNTQNALHMAEAGYFRPLVQYLKEGSDMNKILMAKALSRLELTDHSKLSLGEAGAIEPLANMFSTGSGIAGTLLQLLFSVTSVLMTLREPASAILARIAQSESILVNDDVAQQMLSLLNFSSPIIQGHLLEALNNIASHPGASKVRSKMKEKGALQLLLPFLKENTTKVRSKVLQLLYSLSKDLTDELTEHLNETHLFNIVNIISTSTLESERAAAVGILSNLPNSNKKVTDIPKRANLLPILISIMYSSTGSDSSTTNNFLNESIASVIIRFTIFSDKKLQLLSAEQGVILLLVKLLSSGSPITKSRAAISLVQLSQNSLSLRKSRKSRWPCVPPSVVILIDLAQKSDSRLKSTVAKVLAELELLQSQSSYF
;
A
#
# COMPACT_ATOMS: atom_id res chain seq x y z
N MET A 1 -40.52 75.54 10.98
CA MET A 1 -39.08 75.84 10.76
C MET A 1 -38.38 75.58 12.09
N ALA A 2 -37.89 74.38 12.37
CA ALA A 2 -36.65 73.77 11.86
C ALA A 2 -35.41 74.56 12.29
N PHE A 3 -34.69 74.06 13.31
CA PHE A 3 -33.23 74.11 13.48
C PHE A 3 -32.80 73.21 14.63
N GLU A 4 -31.84 72.32 14.36
CA GLU A 4 -30.63 72.02 15.16
C GLU A 4 -29.86 70.92 14.39
N ASN A 5 -28.90 71.26 13.53
CA ASN A 5 -27.46 71.49 13.83
C ASN A 5 -26.91 70.52 14.88
N GLY A 6 -25.89 69.70 14.63
CA GLY A 6 -25.02 69.54 13.47
C GLY A 6 -23.92 68.57 13.87
N SER A 7 -23.78 67.46 13.14
CA SER A 7 -22.57 66.63 13.05
C SER A 7 -22.84 65.49 12.06
N LYS A 8 -22.82 65.85 10.77
CA LYS A 8 -22.83 64.91 9.66
C LYS A 8 -21.87 65.43 8.60
N LYS A 9 -21.01 64.54 8.12
CA LYS A 9 -20.04 64.66 7.02
C LYS A 9 -18.63 65.12 7.41
N GLU A 10 -17.82 64.14 7.80
CA GLU A 10 -16.68 63.72 6.97
C GLU A 10 -16.67 62.19 6.90
N LEU A 11 -17.26 61.68 5.81
CA LEU A 11 -17.01 60.35 5.27
C LEU A 11 -16.12 60.60 4.05
N GLU A 12 -14.93 60.01 3.98
CA GLU A 12 -14.55 59.09 2.88
C GLU A 12 -13.08 58.67 2.90
N LYS A 13 -12.88 57.37 2.60
CA LYS A 13 -11.64 56.60 2.33
C LYS A 13 -10.83 56.26 3.59
N VAL A 14 -10.79 55.01 4.05
CA VAL A 14 -10.32 53.82 3.34
C VAL A 14 -11.12 52.59 3.77
N GLY A 15 -11.59 51.82 2.80
CA GLY A 15 -12.38 50.61 3.04
C GLY A 15 -11.51 49.39 3.34
N LEU A 16 -11.99 48.55 4.23
CA LEU A 16 -11.81 47.10 4.18
C LEU A 16 -13.11 46.46 4.70
N LYS A 17 -13.85 45.88 3.75
CA LYS A 17 -15.06 45.09 3.98
C LYS A 17 -14.64 43.78 4.66
N ILE A 18 -15.19 43.50 5.84
CA ILE A 18 -15.49 42.13 6.24
C ILE A 18 -17.00 42.06 6.41
N SER A 19 -17.62 41.33 5.48
CA SER A 19 -19.05 41.08 5.37
C SER A 19 -19.55 40.19 6.50
N LYS A 20 -20.78 40.51 6.89
CA LYS A 20 -21.61 39.86 7.91
C LYS A 20 -21.89 38.37 7.62
N SER A 21 -21.96 37.62 8.72
CA SER A 21 -22.93 36.57 9.08
C SER A 21 -23.03 35.29 8.24
N PHE A 22 -22.63 34.18 8.86
CA PHE A 22 -23.40 32.93 8.82
C PHE A 22 -24.01 32.68 10.22
N PRO A 23 -25.31 32.32 10.33
CA PRO A 23 -25.94 32.02 11.61
C PRO A 23 -25.71 30.55 11.96
N LEU A 24 -25.02 30.28 13.08
CA LEU A 24 -25.00 28.94 13.68
C LEU A 24 -26.23 28.80 14.59
N THR A 25 -27.32 28.35 14.00
CA THR A 25 -28.44 27.75 14.72
C THR A 25 -27.97 26.52 15.50
N ARG A 26 -28.43 26.39 16.75
CA ARG A 26 -28.38 25.19 17.58
C ARG A 26 -28.52 23.93 16.71
N THR A 27 -27.45 23.17 16.60
CA THR A 27 -27.51 21.77 16.17
C THR A 27 -27.25 20.90 17.38
N THR A 28 -28.21 20.02 17.62
CA THR A 28 -28.22 18.99 18.65
C THR A 28 -27.06 18.01 18.46
N LEU A 29 -26.62 17.41 19.56
CA LEU A 29 -25.46 16.52 19.76
C LEU A 29 -25.41 15.23 18.88
N ALA A 30 -26.21 15.12 17.83
CA ALA A 30 -26.38 13.92 17.00
C ALA A 30 -25.66 13.98 15.64
N SER A 31 -24.87 15.01 15.35
CA SER A 31 -24.18 15.16 14.05
C SER A 31 -22.64 15.19 14.13
N MET A 32 -22.04 14.72 15.24
CA MET A 32 -20.57 14.64 15.38
C MET A 32 -19.95 13.36 14.81
N GLU A 33 -20.70 12.53 14.08
CA GLU A 33 -20.19 11.28 13.49
C GLU A 33 -19.49 11.46 12.13
N SER A 34 -19.29 12.69 11.65
CA SER A 34 -18.65 12.93 10.36
C SER A 34 -17.83 14.22 10.32
N LEU A 35 -16.65 14.22 10.95
CA LEU A 35 -15.64 15.26 10.72
C LEU A 35 -14.37 14.62 10.19
N SER A 36 -13.97 15.01 8.98
CA SER A 36 -12.76 14.57 8.29
C SER A 36 -11.51 15.28 8.83
N LEU A 37 -10.35 14.63 8.66
CA LEU A 37 -9.01 15.06 9.10
C LEU A 37 -8.63 16.55 8.91
N PRO A 38 -9.07 17.29 7.86
CA PRO A 38 -8.57 18.64 7.60
C PRO A 38 -8.97 19.69 8.66
N VAL A 39 -10.08 19.50 9.38
CA VAL A 39 -10.59 20.50 10.35
C VAL A 39 -9.84 20.45 11.69
N VAL A 40 -9.20 19.33 12.01
CA VAL A 40 -8.41 19.18 13.25
C VAL A 40 -7.06 19.93 13.15
N GLN A 41 -6.47 20.02 11.96
CA GLN A 41 -5.26 20.82 11.71
C GLN A 41 -5.51 22.33 11.79
N GLU A 42 -6.74 22.78 11.48
CA GLU A 42 -7.12 24.20 11.54
C GLU A 42 -7.22 24.72 12.98
N ILE A 43 -7.58 23.84 13.93
CA ILE A 43 -7.62 24.17 15.37
C ILE A 43 -6.20 24.39 15.92
N VAL A 44 -5.21 23.61 15.47
CA VAL A 44 -3.81 23.75 15.89
C VAL A 44 -3.19 25.04 15.35
N LEU A 45 -3.50 25.41 14.11
CA LEU A 45 -3.03 26.68 13.50
C LEU A 45 -3.68 27.93 14.13
N SER A 46 -4.89 27.81 14.68
CA SER A 46 -5.56 28.93 15.36
C SER A 46 -4.95 29.31 16.72
N ALA A 47 -4.25 28.38 17.38
CA ALA A 47 -3.58 28.62 18.65
C ALA A 47 -2.26 29.41 18.47
N ASP A 48 -1.54 29.19 17.35
CA ASP A 48 -0.26 29.86 17.08
C ASP A 48 -0.40 31.35 16.71
N MET A 49 -1.54 31.75 16.13
CA MET A 49 -1.81 33.16 15.77
C MET A 49 -2.22 34.06 16.95
N GLN A 50 -2.52 33.51 18.12
CA GLN A 50 -2.87 34.33 19.30
C GLN A 50 -1.66 34.88 20.07
N SER A 51 -0.44 34.55 19.64
CA SER A 51 0.81 35.02 20.28
C SER A 51 1.24 36.44 19.90
N SER A 52 0.48 37.18 19.08
CA SER A 52 0.84 38.54 18.66
C SER A 52 -0.35 39.50 18.63
N LEU A 53 -0.77 39.97 19.80
CA LEU A 53 -1.52 41.22 19.92
C LEU A 53 -1.12 41.95 21.21
N GLU A 54 -0.29 42.98 21.03
CA GLU A 54 0.08 43.95 22.06
C GLU A 54 -1.16 44.54 22.72
N VAL A 55 -1.39 44.16 23.98
CA VAL A 55 -2.48 44.67 24.80
C VAL A 55 -2.20 46.13 25.15
N SER A 56 -3.00 47.02 24.57
CA SER A 56 -2.97 48.48 24.76
C SER A 56 -2.88 48.89 26.23
N THR A 57 -1.99 49.85 26.51
CA THR A 57 -1.68 50.39 27.84
C THR A 57 -2.90 50.92 28.60
N ASP A 58 -3.96 51.31 27.89
CA ASP A 58 -5.25 51.76 28.45
C ASP A 58 -6.01 50.64 29.20
N PHE A 59 -5.83 49.37 28.80
CA PHE A 59 -6.47 48.23 29.45
C PHE A 59 -5.80 47.87 30.78
N ARG A 60 -4.48 48.04 30.87
CA ARG A 60 -3.70 47.79 32.09
C ARG A 60 -4.01 48.81 33.19
N GLU A 61 -4.28 50.06 32.81
CA GLU A 61 -4.64 51.13 33.74
C GLU A 61 -6.06 50.96 34.33
N LYS A 62 -6.99 50.40 33.53
CA LYS A 62 -8.34 50.01 33.97
C LYS A 62 -8.34 48.82 34.94
N ILE A 63 -7.45 47.85 34.75
CA ILE A 63 -7.26 46.74 35.71
C ILE A 63 -6.63 47.24 37.01
N GLY A 64 -5.64 48.15 36.93
CA GLY A 64 -5.02 48.75 38.11
C GLY A 64 -5.98 49.61 38.95
N THR A 65 -6.92 50.29 38.32
CA THR A 65 -7.97 51.05 39.02
C THR A 65 -9.01 50.13 39.67
N LEU A 66 -9.41 49.04 39.01
CA LEU A 66 -10.29 48.01 39.59
C LEU A 66 -9.67 47.28 40.78
N GLN A 67 -8.37 46.96 40.71
CA GLN A 67 -7.64 46.36 41.86
C GLN A 67 -7.53 47.32 43.04
N ARG A 68 -7.37 48.63 42.80
CA ARG A 68 -7.34 49.64 43.85
C ARG A 68 -8.72 49.89 44.47
N GLN A 69 -9.79 49.77 43.67
CA GLN A 69 -11.17 49.81 44.18
C GLN A 69 -11.51 48.57 45.00
N LEU A 70 -11.02 47.38 44.61
CA LEU A 70 -11.17 46.14 45.38
C LEU A 70 -10.39 46.14 46.72
N MET A 71 -9.24 46.83 46.80
CA MET A 71 -8.51 46.98 48.07
C MET A 71 -9.14 47.97 49.06
N ASN A 72 -10.05 48.85 48.62
CA ASN A 72 -10.68 49.87 49.47
C ASN A 72 -12.09 49.49 49.97
N VAL A 73 -12.62 48.33 49.58
CA VAL A 73 -13.86 47.79 50.16
C VAL A 73 -13.53 47.09 51.48
N ARG A 74 -13.72 47.80 52.60
CA ARG A 74 -13.77 47.18 53.94
C ARG A 74 -14.91 46.15 53.94
N PHE A 75 -14.56 44.87 54.03
CA PHE A 75 -15.50 43.81 54.37
C PHE A 75 -15.98 44.01 55.82
N SER A 76 -17.12 44.70 55.95
CA SER A 76 -18.02 44.60 57.09
C SER A 76 -19.01 43.49 56.76
N GLY A 77 -18.70 42.26 57.17
CA GLY A 77 -19.58 41.10 57.01
C GLY A 77 -18.99 39.94 57.80
N SER A 78 -19.76 39.43 58.75
CA SER A 78 -19.34 38.52 59.81
C SER A 78 -18.54 37.32 59.29
N ALA A 79 -17.36 37.11 59.87
CA ALA A 79 -16.77 35.80 60.02
C ALA A 79 -17.76 34.95 60.83
N MET A 80 -18.68 34.27 60.14
CA MET A 80 -19.53 33.28 60.76
C MET A 80 -18.65 32.05 61.04
N LYS A 81 -18.30 31.95 62.30
CA LYS A 81 -17.67 30.86 63.01
C LYS A 81 -18.48 29.57 62.76
N LEU A 82 -18.18 28.84 61.70
CA LEU A 82 -18.79 27.53 61.38
C LEU A 82 -17.79 26.36 61.50
N THR A 83 -16.58 26.64 61.99
CA THR A 83 -15.55 25.61 62.27
C THR A 83 -15.67 25.01 63.67
N GLY A 84 -16.87 24.99 64.26
CA GLY A 84 -17.06 24.50 65.64
C GLY A 84 -18.44 23.96 65.99
N GLU A 85 -19.42 24.01 65.08
CA GLU A 85 -20.78 23.48 65.31
C GLU A 85 -21.18 22.38 64.32
N ILE A 86 -20.29 21.98 63.40
CA ILE A 86 -20.53 20.82 62.51
C ILE A 86 -19.88 19.54 63.08
N GLU A 87 -18.99 19.63 64.07
CA GLU A 87 -18.32 18.45 64.64
C GLU A 87 -19.24 17.51 65.45
N GLU A 88 -20.46 17.93 65.81
CA GLU A 88 -21.40 17.09 66.58
C GLU A 88 -22.60 16.53 65.77
N GLU A 89 -22.76 16.88 64.49
CA GLU A 89 -23.78 16.27 63.60
C GLU A 89 -23.16 15.37 62.50
N ILE A 90 -21.88 15.02 62.66
CA ILE A 90 -21.11 14.16 61.74
C ILE A 90 -21.21 12.65 62.11
N VAL A 91 -21.86 12.29 63.21
CA VAL A 91 -21.64 10.97 63.85
C VAL A 91 -22.55 9.81 63.37
N ASN A 92 -23.60 10.00 62.54
CA ASN A 92 -24.53 8.89 62.25
C ASN A 92 -25.04 8.75 60.80
N VAL A 93 -24.28 9.19 59.79
CA VAL A 93 -24.64 8.89 58.39
C VAL A 93 -24.01 7.56 58.00
N SER A 94 -24.84 6.54 57.72
CA SER A 94 -24.36 5.22 57.30
C SER A 94 -23.65 5.33 55.94
N ILE A 95 -22.72 4.42 55.69
CA ILE A 95 -22.11 4.28 54.36
C ILE A 95 -23.18 4.02 53.28
N ASP A 96 -24.26 3.31 53.63
CA ASP A 96 -25.40 3.06 52.75
C ASP A 96 -26.10 4.36 52.34
N ASP A 97 -26.23 5.31 53.26
CA ASP A 97 -26.82 6.63 52.99
C ASP A 97 -25.93 7.43 52.04
N VAL A 98 -24.61 7.33 52.21
CA VAL A 98 -23.65 7.97 51.30
C VAL A 98 -23.72 7.35 49.91
N VAL A 99 -23.76 6.03 49.79
CA VAL A 99 -23.91 5.33 48.50
C VAL A 99 -25.23 5.72 47.81
N LEU A 100 -26.33 5.82 48.57
CA LEU A 100 -27.62 6.27 48.05
C LEU A 100 -27.58 7.72 47.55
N GLN A 101 -26.92 8.61 48.29
CA GLN A 101 -26.71 10.01 47.89
C GLN A 101 -25.77 10.13 46.68
N LEU A 102 -24.74 9.30 46.57
CA LEU A 102 -23.90 9.24 45.36
C LEU A 102 -24.71 8.79 44.14
N LYS A 103 -25.62 7.83 44.32
CA LYS A 103 -26.44 7.32 43.23
C LYS A 103 -27.48 8.34 42.77
N ASN A 104 -28.23 8.93 43.71
CA ASN A 104 -29.45 9.68 43.41
C ASN A 104 -29.36 11.19 43.73
N GLY A 105 -28.39 11.61 44.54
CA GLY A 105 -28.25 12.98 45.01
C GLY A 105 -27.96 13.95 43.86
N LYS A 106 -28.46 15.17 44.01
CA LYS A 106 -28.31 16.26 43.04
C LYS A 106 -27.40 17.34 43.59
N ASP A 107 -26.65 18.00 42.70
CA ASP A 107 -25.86 19.20 42.99
C ASP A 107 -25.04 19.13 44.30
N GLU A 108 -25.48 19.84 45.34
CA GLU A 108 -24.80 19.96 46.64
C GLU A 108 -24.82 18.64 47.43
N GLU A 109 -25.94 17.90 47.42
CA GLU A 109 -26.03 16.59 48.09
C GLU A 109 -25.01 15.62 47.51
N PHE A 110 -24.83 15.65 46.18
CA PHE A 110 -23.83 14.81 45.51
C PHE A 110 -22.40 15.24 45.87
N ALA A 111 -22.13 16.55 45.92
CA ALA A 111 -20.81 17.06 46.31
C ALA A 111 -20.46 16.69 47.76
N VAL A 112 -21.43 16.82 48.68
CA VAL A 112 -21.28 16.40 50.09
C VAL A 112 -21.04 14.90 50.18
N ALA A 113 -21.76 14.09 49.40
CA ALA A 113 -21.57 12.64 49.37
C ALA A 113 -20.18 12.23 48.87
N LEU A 114 -19.62 12.92 47.86
CA LEU A 114 -18.24 12.70 47.40
C LEU A 114 -17.21 13.05 48.48
N LEU A 115 -17.40 14.14 49.23
CA LEU A 115 -16.53 14.50 50.34
C LEU A 115 -16.60 13.49 51.49
N ARG A 116 -17.80 13.01 51.83
CA ARG A 116 -17.99 11.96 52.83
C ARG A 116 -17.31 10.66 52.41
N LEU A 117 -17.48 10.24 51.15
CA LEU A 117 -16.80 9.06 50.62
C LEU A 117 -15.27 9.21 50.71
N LYS A 118 -14.73 10.39 50.41
CA LYS A 118 -13.28 10.66 50.56
C LYS A 118 -12.81 10.45 52.00
N GLU A 119 -13.58 10.91 52.98
CA GLU A 119 -13.23 10.80 54.39
C GLU A 119 -13.35 9.35 54.88
N PHE A 120 -14.37 8.61 54.44
CA PHE A 120 -14.50 7.19 54.70
C PHE A 120 -13.30 6.40 54.16
N MET A 121 -12.86 6.69 52.94
CA MET A 121 -11.67 6.06 52.35
C MET A 121 -10.36 6.36 53.11
N ARG A 122 -10.28 7.52 53.79
CA ARG A 122 -9.09 7.95 54.56
C ARG A 122 -9.01 7.32 55.95
N SER A 123 -10.15 6.97 56.54
CA SER A 123 -10.25 6.66 57.97
C SER A 123 -10.01 5.19 58.35
N GLU A 124 -9.90 4.26 57.38
CA GLU A 124 -9.67 2.80 57.55
C GLU A 124 -10.56 2.07 58.60
N ARG A 125 -11.50 2.75 59.24
CA ARG A 125 -12.38 2.23 60.29
C ARG A 125 -13.81 2.57 59.98
N LEU A 126 -14.65 1.55 59.88
CA LEU A 126 -16.09 1.71 59.98
C LEU A 126 -16.69 0.62 60.87
N ASP A 127 -17.21 1.04 62.02
CA ASP A 127 -18.39 0.41 62.60
C ASP A 127 -19.52 0.58 61.58
N GLY A 128 -19.83 -0.48 60.82
CA GLY A 128 -20.97 -0.51 59.90
C GLY A 128 -20.61 -0.80 58.44
N GLY A 129 -20.39 -2.08 58.13
CA GLY A 129 -20.44 -2.63 56.77
C GLY A 129 -19.18 -2.42 55.90
N LEU A 130 -18.76 -3.48 55.20
CA LEU A 130 -17.81 -3.33 54.09
C LEU A 130 -18.46 -2.42 53.03
N ILE A 131 -17.75 -1.38 52.57
CA ILE A 131 -18.16 -0.63 51.36
C ILE A 131 -18.32 -1.66 50.24
N ASP A 132 -19.49 -1.70 49.59
CA ASP A 132 -19.62 -2.39 48.31
C ASP A 132 -18.84 -1.58 47.26
N GLU A 133 -17.55 -1.90 47.15
CA GLU A 133 -16.61 -1.18 46.30
C GLU A 133 -17.00 -1.28 44.82
N GLU A 134 -17.60 -2.39 44.40
CA GLU A 134 -18.03 -2.61 43.01
C GLU A 134 -19.24 -1.73 42.64
N ALA A 135 -20.23 -1.67 43.54
CA ALA A 135 -21.35 -0.75 43.39
C ALA A 135 -20.88 0.72 43.41
N THR A 136 -19.92 1.05 44.28
CA THR A 136 -19.38 2.41 44.41
C THR A 136 -18.62 2.84 43.15
N LEU A 137 -17.74 1.98 42.62
CA LEU A 137 -17.03 2.22 41.35
C LEU A 137 -18.02 2.49 40.21
N SER A 138 -19.03 1.62 40.08
CA SER A 138 -20.06 1.76 39.06
C SER A 138 -20.82 3.09 39.17
N ILE A 139 -21.18 3.51 40.39
CA ILE A 139 -21.85 4.80 40.60
C ILE A 139 -20.94 5.97 40.20
N LEU A 140 -19.67 5.95 40.62
CA LEU A 140 -18.71 7.01 40.32
C LEU A 140 -18.49 7.17 38.80
N PHE A 141 -18.26 6.09 38.06
CA PHE A 141 -18.09 6.15 36.60
C PHE A 141 -19.35 6.61 35.88
N ASN A 142 -20.53 6.13 36.28
CA ASN A 142 -21.81 6.56 35.69
C ASN A 142 -22.08 8.07 35.92
N ARG A 143 -21.67 8.61 37.07
CA ARG A 143 -21.85 10.03 37.40
C ARG A 143 -20.76 10.92 36.79
N LEU A 144 -19.61 10.38 36.39
CA LEU A 144 -18.51 11.14 35.78
C LEU A 144 -18.95 11.91 34.53
N GLY A 145 -19.81 11.33 33.69
CA GLY A 145 -20.30 11.98 32.47
C GLY A 145 -21.41 13.03 32.67
N SER A 146 -22.08 13.03 33.82
CA SER A 146 -23.34 13.79 34.04
C SER A 146 -23.24 14.89 35.10
N CYS A 147 -22.11 15.02 35.80
CA CYS A 147 -21.94 15.99 36.89
C CYS A 147 -21.12 17.24 36.50
N LYS A 148 -21.17 18.26 37.37
CA LYS A 148 -20.44 19.53 37.26
C LYS A 148 -18.92 19.31 37.31
N ALA A 149 -18.15 20.28 36.80
CA ALA A 149 -16.69 20.16 36.65
C ALA A 149 -15.97 19.79 37.96
N ASP A 150 -16.26 20.50 39.05
CA ASP A 150 -15.64 20.24 40.36
C ASP A 150 -15.92 18.82 40.88
N ASN A 151 -17.12 18.31 40.61
CA ASN A 151 -17.51 16.95 40.98
C ASN A 151 -16.79 15.91 40.10
N ARG A 152 -16.61 16.16 38.80
CA ARG A 152 -15.83 15.26 37.91
C ARG A 152 -14.39 15.14 38.38
N LEU A 153 -13.75 16.27 38.67
CA LEU A 153 -12.38 16.28 39.19
C LEU A 153 -12.28 15.49 40.50
N THR A 154 -13.23 15.69 41.42
CA THR A 154 -13.29 14.95 42.68
C THR A 154 -13.48 13.45 42.47
N ILE A 155 -14.36 13.05 41.55
CA ILE A 155 -14.56 11.65 41.17
C ILE A 155 -13.28 11.03 40.63
N ILE A 156 -12.57 11.68 39.71
CA ILE A 156 -11.34 11.13 39.12
C ILE A 156 -10.27 10.95 40.20
N ARG A 157 -10.11 11.91 41.11
CA ARG A 157 -9.18 11.79 42.25
C ARG A 157 -9.54 10.63 43.19
N LEU A 158 -10.83 10.42 43.45
CA LEU A 158 -11.30 9.28 44.25
C LEU A 158 -11.01 7.95 43.54
N LEU A 159 -11.35 7.84 42.25
CA LEU A 159 -11.08 6.66 41.44
C LEU A 159 -9.58 6.34 41.42
N ARG A 160 -8.73 7.36 41.30
CA ARG A 160 -7.27 7.22 41.34
C ARG A 160 -6.79 6.73 42.71
N SER A 161 -7.32 7.27 43.80
CA SER A 161 -7.02 6.80 45.16
C SER A 161 -7.48 5.36 45.40
N ILE A 162 -8.61 4.94 44.81
CA ILE A 162 -9.12 3.56 44.91
C ILE A 162 -8.21 2.60 44.11
N ALA A 163 -7.72 3.03 42.94
CA ALA A 163 -6.87 2.23 42.07
C ALA A 163 -5.41 2.12 42.58
N LEU A 164 -4.94 3.09 43.36
CA LEU A 164 -3.53 3.19 43.77
C LEU A 164 -3.07 1.94 44.53
N GLY A 165 -2.11 1.21 43.94
CA GLY A 165 -1.47 0.04 44.57
C GLY A 165 -2.38 -1.19 44.75
N ASN A 166 -3.56 -1.24 44.14
CA ASN A 166 -4.50 -2.35 44.31
C ASN A 166 -4.98 -2.93 42.96
N ASP A 167 -4.32 -4.01 42.51
CA ASP A 167 -4.61 -4.62 41.21
C ASP A 167 -6.01 -5.25 41.12
N GLU A 168 -6.55 -5.78 42.22
CA GLU A 168 -7.92 -6.32 42.25
C GLU A 168 -8.95 -5.21 41.96
N LYS A 169 -8.72 -4.01 42.51
CA LYS A 169 -9.58 -2.85 42.24
C LYS A 169 -9.41 -2.34 40.82
N LYS A 170 -8.18 -2.32 40.28
CA LYS A 170 -7.92 -1.95 38.89
C LYS A 170 -8.62 -2.89 37.90
N GLU A 171 -8.66 -4.20 38.18
CA GLU A 171 -9.38 -5.21 37.38
C GLU A 171 -10.89 -4.91 37.28
N LYS A 172 -11.50 -4.38 38.34
CA LYS A 172 -12.92 -3.95 38.34
C LYS A 172 -13.17 -2.68 37.51
N MET A 173 -12.13 -1.94 37.13
CA MET A 173 -12.22 -0.69 36.37
C MET A 173 -11.96 -0.87 34.86
N VAL A 174 -11.83 -2.11 34.39
CA VAL A 174 -11.43 -2.44 33.01
C VAL A 174 -12.55 -2.22 31.98
N GLU A 175 -13.79 -2.05 32.40
CA GLU A 175 -14.94 -1.88 31.51
C GLU A 175 -14.74 -0.76 30.48
N ILE A 176 -15.09 -1.05 29.22
CA ILE A 176 -14.83 -0.10 28.11
C ILE A 176 -15.60 1.21 28.30
N GLU A 177 -16.78 1.15 28.93
CA GLU A 177 -17.62 2.30 29.25
C GLU A 177 -16.95 3.20 30.30
N PHE A 178 -16.35 2.60 31.33
CA PHE A 178 -15.60 3.31 32.37
C PHE A 178 -14.36 3.99 31.78
N LEU A 179 -13.55 3.25 31.04
CA LEU A 179 -12.36 3.79 30.37
C LEU A 179 -12.73 4.90 29.37
N SER A 180 -13.85 4.76 28.64
CA SER A 180 -14.36 5.78 27.73
C SER A 180 -14.80 7.05 28.47
N ALA A 181 -15.41 6.92 29.65
CA ALA A 181 -15.77 8.06 30.49
C ALA A 181 -14.53 8.86 30.93
N VAL A 182 -13.46 8.18 31.35
CA VAL A 182 -12.18 8.83 31.71
C VAL A 182 -11.52 9.47 30.49
N VAL A 183 -11.53 8.79 29.33
CA VAL A 183 -10.97 9.34 28.09
C VAL A 183 -11.67 10.63 27.67
N LYS A 184 -12.99 10.77 27.91
CA LYS A 184 -13.71 12.04 27.64
C LYS A 184 -13.21 13.19 28.52
N SER A 185 -12.75 12.91 29.74
CA SER A 185 -12.17 13.91 30.65
C SER A 185 -10.81 14.45 30.17
N LEU A 186 -10.12 13.76 29.25
CA LEU A 186 -8.86 14.25 28.64
C LEU A 186 -9.03 15.56 27.85
N THR A 187 -10.24 15.86 27.38
CA THR A 187 -10.54 17.08 26.61
C THR A 187 -10.98 18.27 27.46
N ARG A 188 -10.99 18.11 28.79
CA ARG A 188 -11.50 19.12 29.74
C ARG A 188 -10.41 20.08 30.18
N ASP A 189 -10.68 20.85 31.23
CA ASP A 189 -9.73 21.80 31.82
C ASP A 189 -8.44 21.11 32.29
N SER A 190 -7.39 21.91 32.56
CA SER A 190 -6.03 21.40 32.82
C SER A 190 -5.99 20.43 34.00
N GLU A 191 -6.70 20.74 35.08
CA GLU A 191 -6.69 19.93 36.30
C GLU A 191 -7.44 18.61 36.10
N GLU A 192 -8.64 18.64 35.50
CA GLU A 192 -9.39 17.42 35.17
C GLU A 192 -8.60 16.53 34.20
N ARG A 193 -7.97 17.13 33.19
CA ARG A 193 -7.16 16.43 32.19
C ARG A 193 -5.94 15.76 32.82
N LYS A 194 -5.21 16.48 33.67
CA LYS A 194 -4.03 15.97 34.39
C LYS A 194 -4.38 14.75 35.23
N GLU A 195 -5.43 14.83 36.04
CA GLU A 195 -5.86 13.70 36.88
C GLU A 195 -6.40 12.53 36.03
N ALA A 196 -7.07 12.83 34.91
CA ALA A 196 -7.56 11.79 34.01
C ALA A 196 -6.41 11.00 33.35
N VAL A 197 -5.36 11.68 32.88
CA VAL A 197 -4.16 10.99 32.36
C VAL A 197 -3.48 10.18 33.46
N GLY A 198 -3.34 10.75 34.66
CA GLY A 198 -2.78 10.06 35.82
C GLY A 198 -3.54 8.78 36.18
N LEU A 199 -4.88 8.83 36.20
CA LEU A 199 -5.72 7.66 36.42
C LEU A 199 -5.53 6.60 35.32
N LEU A 200 -5.53 7.00 34.05
CA LEU A 200 -5.30 6.04 32.95
C LEU A 200 -3.90 5.41 33.01
N LEU A 201 -2.89 6.17 33.44
CA LEU A 201 -1.54 5.67 33.66
C LEU A 201 -1.51 4.64 34.80
N ASP A 202 -2.13 4.92 35.94
CA ASP A 202 -2.18 3.99 37.07
C ASP A 202 -2.94 2.70 36.72
N LEU A 203 -4.02 2.80 35.93
CA LEU A 203 -4.77 1.66 35.42
C LEU A 203 -4.02 0.88 34.34
N SER A 204 -3.07 1.52 33.65
CA SER A 204 -2.34 0.90 32.55
C SER A 204 -1.45 -0.24 32.99
N ASP A 205 -1.16 -0.42 34.29
CA ASP A 205 -0.49 -1.61 34.80
C ASP A 205 -1.20 -2.90 34.37
N ILE A 206 -2.52 -2.88 34.30
CA ILE A 206 -3.35 -4.02 33.88
C ILE A 206 -3.33 -4.20 32.36
N GLN A 207 -2.96 -5.40 31.89
CA GLN A 207 -2.82 -5.67 30.46
C GLN A 207 -4.15 -5.48 29.69
N ALA A 208 -5.29 -5.82 30.31
CA ALA A 208 -6.60 -5.64 29.70
C ALA A 208 -6.94 -4.16 29.45
N VAL A 209 -6.51 -3.27 30.35
CA VAL A 209 -6.66 -1.81 30.20
C VAL A 209 -5.84 -1.31 29.00
N ARG A 210 -4.56 -1.69 28.89
CA ARG A 210 -3.68 -1.31 27.75
C ARG A 210 -4.29 -1.66 26.40
N ARG A 211 -4.92 -2.84 26.31
CA ARG A 211 -5.58 -3.32 25.08
C ARG A 211 -6.86 -2.55 24.75
N ARG A 212 -7.59 -2.07 25.76
CA ARG A 212 -8.86 -1.37 25.60
C ARG A 212 -8.67 0.12 25.33
N ILE A 213 -7.84 0.81 26.12
CA ILE A 213 -7.60 2.26 25.98
C ILE A 213 -7.14 2.61 24.55
N GLY A 214 -6.17 1.87 24.00
CA GLY A 214 -5.67 2.13 22.64
C GLY A 214 -6.71 1.96 21.52
N ARG A 215 -7.84 1.28 21.80
CA ARG A 215 -8.96 1.10 20.85
C ARG A 215 -10.06 2.16 21.02
N ILE A 216 -10.04 2.93 22.09
CA ILE A 216 -11.02 4.00 22.31
C ILE A 216 -10.72 5.12 21.32
N GLN A 217 -11.73 5.48 20.52
CA GLN A 217 -11.60 6.47 19.47
C GLN A 217 -11.07 7.80 20.02
N GLY A 218 -10.05 8.34 19.36
CA GLY A 218 -9.42 9.61 19.73
C GLY A 218 -8.48 9.54 20.93
N CYS A 219 -8.42 8.45 21.70
CA CYS A 219 -7.59 8.36 22.91
C CYS A 219 -6.10 8.64 22.61
N ILE A 220 -5.53 7.96 21.62
CA ILE A 220 -4.12 8.13 21.26
C ILE A 220 -3.83 9.57 20.78
N VAL A 221 -4.72 10.14 19.95
CA VAL A 221 -4.59 11.52 19.46
C VAL A 221 -4.63 12.52 20.62
N MET A 222 -5.54 12.33 21.57
CA MET A 222 -5.63 13.17 22.77
C MET A 222 -4.36 13.06 23.63
N LEU A 223 -3.82 11.86 23.84
CA LEU A 223 -2.59 11.67 24.59
C LEU A 223 -1.38 12.33 23.90
N VAL A 224 -1.29 12.25 22.56
CA VAL A 224 -0.25 12.96 21.79
C VAL A 224 -0.42 14.47 21.87
N ALA A 225 -1.66 14.98 21.86
CA ALA A 225 -1.92 16.41 22.07
C ALA A 225 -1.52 16.87 23.48
N ILE A 226 -1.76 16.05 24.51
CA ILE A 226 -1.36 16.34 25.89
C ILE A 226 0.16 16.32 26.05
N LEU A 227 0.84 15.36 25.42
CA LEU A 227 2.30 15.27 25.38
C LEU A 227 2.92 16.58 24.87
N ASN A 228 2.32 17.18 23.84
CA ASN A 228 2.80 18.42 23.23
C ASN A 228 2.22 19.69 23.88
N GLY A 229 1.50 19.57 25.00
CA GLY A 229 0.91 20.70 25.72
C GLY A 229 1.85 21.35 26.75
N ASP A 230 1.40 22.45 27.36
CA ASP A 230 2.21 23.27 28.27
C ASP A 230 2.24 22.76 29.74
N ASP A 231 1.35 21.83 30.13
CA ASP A 231 1.31 21.28 31.49
C ASP A 231 2.39 20.18 31.62
N PRO A 232 3.46 20.41 32.41
CA PRO A 232 4.60 19.48 32.47
C PRO A 232 4.24 18.14 33.12
N ASP A 233 3.32 18.14 34.09
CA ASP A 233 2.93 16.92 34.79
C ASP A 233 2.03 16.06 33.89
N ALA A 234 1.06 16.69 33.23
CA ALA A 234 0.18 15.99 32.28
C ALA A 234 0.98 15.47 31.07
N SER A 235 1.93 16.26 30.54
CA SER A 235 2.81 15.86 29.44
C SER A 235 3.68 14.65 29.83
N HIS A 236 4.27 14.67 31.03
CA HIS A 236 5.08 13.56 31.54
C HIS A 236 4.28 12.27 31.72
N ASP A 237 3.09 12.34 32.31
CA ASP A 237 2.23 11.17 32.48
C ASP A 237 1.72 10.65 31.13
N ALA A 238 1.41 11.54 30.18
CA ALA A 238 1.04 11.16 28.83
C ALA A 238 2.20 10.47 28.08
N ALA A 239 3.43 10.95 28.24
CA ALA A 239 4.62 10.33 27.66
C ALA A 239 4.79 8.88 28.13
N LYS A 240 4.69 8.66 29.45
CA LYS A 240 4.77 7.31 30.04
C LYS A 240 3.65 6.41 29.56
N LEU A 241 2.42 6.92 29.52
CA LEU A 241 1.27 6.13 29.07
C LEU A 241 1.42 5.74 27.59
N LEU A 242 1.84 6.68 26.73
CA LEU A 242 2.13 6.39 25.32
C LEU A 242 3.23 5.35 25.17
N ASP A 243 4.29 5.41 25.98
CA ASP A 243 5.37 4.41 25.98
C ASP A 243 4.85 3.00 26.34
N ILE A 244 4.04 2.88 27.39
CA ILE A 244 3.39 1.61 27.79
C ILE A 244 2.49 1.08 26.65
N LEU A 245 1.70 1.96 26.04
CA LEU A 245 0.79 1.61 24.95
C LEU A 245 1.52 1.25 23.65
N SER A 246 2.74 1.72 23.44
CA SER A 246 3.54 1.53 22.22
C SER A 246 3.96 0.07 21.99
N SER A 247 3.96 -0.73 23.05
CA SER A 247 4.19 -2.19 23.01
C SER A 247 3.21 -2.95 22.09
N ASN A 248 2.06 -2.33 21.77
CA ASN A 248 1.14 -2.82 20.76
C ASN A 248 1.39 -2.12 19.42
N THR A 249 1.68 -2.90 18.38
CA THR A 249 1.96 -2.38 17.03
C THR A 249 0.80 -1.54 16.47
N GLN A 250 -0.45 -1.89 16.74
CA GLN A 250 -1.61 -1.10 16.28
C GLN A 250 -1.66 0.28 16.96
N ASN A 251 -1.32 0.35 18.25
CA ASN A 251 -1.24 1.62 18.95
C ASN A 251 -0.09 2.47 18.40
N ALA A 252 1.06 1.86 18.12
CA ALA A 252 2.19 2.55 17.49
C ALA A 252 1.84 3.10 16.09
N LEU A 253 0.98 2.41 15.33
CA LEU A 253 0.45 2.94 14.07
C LEU A 253 -0.42 4.17 14.28
N HIS A 254 -1.38 4.11 15.21
CA HIS A 254 -2.23 5.25 15.54
C HIS A 254 -1.45 6.44 16.11
N MET A 255 -0.35 6.17 16.83
CA MET A 255 0.58 7.20 17.29
C MET A 255 1.25 7.90 16.10
N ALA A 256 1.70 7.14 15.09
CA ALA A 256 2.28 7.71 13.88
C ALA A 256 1.26 8.51 13.05
N GLU A 257 -0.01 8.07 12.98
CA GLU A 257 -1.11 8.83 12.38
C GLU A 257 -1.34 10.18 13.10
N ALA A 258 -1.08 10.23 14.41
CA ALA A 258 -1.12 11.45 15.21
C ALA A 258 0.19 12.28 15.16
N GLY A 259 1.18 11.89 14.37
CA GLY A 259 2.47 12.57 14.25
C GLY A 259 3.53 12.17 15.28
N TYR A 260 3.25 11.19 16.15
CA TYR A 260 4.21 10.67 17.13
C TYR A 260 4.95 9.44 16.58
N PHE A 261 6.08 9.67 15.90
CA PHE A 261 6.79 8.65 15.13
C PHE A 261 7.76 7.77 15.93
N ARG A 262 8.11 8.13 17.17
CA ARG A 262 9.16 7.45 17.94
C ARG A 262 8.93 5.92 18.07
N PRO A 263 7.73 5.43 18.44
CA PRO A 263 7.45 4.00 18.47
C PRO A 263 7.61 3.32 17.11
N LEU A 264 7.11 3.95 16.04
CA LEU A 264 7.21 3.43 14.69
C LEU A 264 8.67 3.25 14.29
N VAL A 265 9.52 4.25 14.57
CA VAL A 265 10.95 4.19 14.25
C VAL A 265 11.67 3.13 15.09
N GLN A 266 11.28 2.95 16.36
CA GLN A 266 11.82 1.88 17.19
C GLN A 266 11.51 0.50 16.60
N TYR A 267 10.29 0.27 16.11
CA TYR A 267 9.95 -0.96 15.39
C TYR A 267 10.72 -1.13 14.08
N LEU A 268 11.06 -0.04 13.38
CA LEU A 268 11.93 -0.11 12.19
C LEU A 268 13.38 -0.49 12.56
N LYS A 269 13.89 -0.03 13.71
CA LYS A 269 15.25 -0.31 14.18
C LYS A 269 15.38 -1.73 14.75
N GLU A 270 14.52 -2.05 15.72
CA GLU A 270 14.67 -3.21 16.63
C GLU A 270 13.56 -4.24 16.49
N GLY A 271 12.50 -3.94 15.73
CA GLY A 271 11.38 -4.85 15.54
C GLY A 271 11.76 -6.11 14.75
N SER A 272 10.90 -7.13 14.83
CA SER A 272 10.95 -8.26 13.90
C SER A 272 10.85 -7.76 12.45
N ASP A 273 11.34 -8.55 11.49
CA ASP A 273 11.22 -8.19 10.06
C ASP A 273 9.76 -7.92 9.66
N MET A 274 8.83 -8.65 10.28
CA MET A 274 7.40 -8.45 10.12
C MET A 274 6.94 -7.07 10.63
N ASN A 275 7.39 -6.66 11.82
CA ASN A 275 7.09 -5.35 12.37
C ASN A 275 7.71 -4.25 11.50
N LYS A 276 8.94 -4.43 11.01
CA LYS A 276 9.61 -3.50 10.10
C LYS A 276 8.81 -3.30 8.81
N ILE A 277 8.34 -4.37 8.19
CA ILE A 277 7.49 -4.31 6.98
C ILE A 277 6.18 -3.57 7.29
N LEU A 278 5.53 -3.90 8.41
CA LEU A 278 4.28 -3.25 8.82
C LEU A 278 4.45 -1.75 9.04
N MET A 279 5.53 -1.32 9.70
CA MET A 279 5.85 0.10 9.90
C MET A 279 6.21 0.82 8.60
N ALA A 280 7.04 0.21 7.74
CA ALA A 280 7.39 0.79 6.45
C ALA A 280 6.15 0.96 5.54
N LYS A 281 5.22 0.00 5.58
CA LYS A 281 3.94 0.10 4.86
C LYS A 281 3.07 1.22 5.43
N ALA A 282 2.98 1.34 6.75
CA ALA A 282 2.22 2.42 7.36
C ALA A 282 2.77 3.78 6.92
N LEU A 283 4.09 3.96 6.99
CA LEU A 283 4.74 5.18 6.48
C LEU A 283 4.40 5.48 5.02
N SER A 284 4.34 4.48 4.14
CA SER A 284 3.98 4.71 2.73
C SER A 284 2.54 5.17 2.50
N ARG A 285 1.67 5.03 3.51
CA ARG A 285 0.25 5.41 3.46
C ARG A 285 -0.04 6.70 4.21
N LEU A 286 0.87 7.16 5.06
CA LEU A 286 0.70 8.41 5.79
C LEU A 286 0.86 9.60 4.86
N GLU A 287 -0.07 10.55 4.95
CA GLU A 287 0.09 11.86 4.33
C GLU A 287 1.09 12.67 5.15
N LEU A 288 2.36 12.64 4.75
CA LEU A 288 3.44 13.32 5.44
C LEU A 288 3.53 14.78 4.98
N THR A 289 3.18 15.71 5.87
CA THR A 289 3.49 17.15 5.72
C THR A 289 5.00 17.37 5.85
N ASP A 290 5.50 18.54 5.45
CA ASP A 290 6.94 18.84 5.56
C ASP A 290 7.43 18.81 7.02
N HIS A 291 6.59 19.25 7.97
CA HIS A 291 6.85 19.09 9.39
C HIS A 291 6.96 17.61 9.79
N SER A 292 6.00 16.77 9.39
CA SER A 292 6.02 15.34 9.70
C SER A 292 7.24 14.62 9.11
N LYS A 293 7.71 15.04 7.92
CA LYS A 293 8.94 14.51 7.32
C LYS A 293 10.18 14.86 8.16
N LEU A 294 10.26 16.10 8.66
CA LEU A 294 11.35 16.53 9.53
C LEU A 294 11.34 15.73 10.84
N SER A 295 10.20 15.67 11.53
CA SER A 295 10.08 14.90 12.78
C SER A 295 10.37 13.42 12.60
N LEU A 296 9.96 12.81 11.48
CA LEU A 296 10.27 11.42 11.14
C LEU A 296 11.78 11.22 10.87
N GLY A 297 12.42 12.18 10.20
CA GLY A 297 13.85 12.22 9.96
C GLY A 297 14.65 12.33 11.26
N GLU A 298 14.27 13.26 12.13
CA GLU A 298 14.88 13.49 13.45
C GLU A 298 14.69 12.29 14.39
N ALA A 299 13.55 11.60 14.31
CA ALA A 299 13.34 10.34 15.02
C ALA A 299 14.30 9.22 14.55
N GLY A 300 14.96 9.40 13.40
CA GLY A 300 15.97 8.50 12.86
C GLY A 300 15.40 7.39 12.00
N ALA A 301 14.35 7.67 11.21
CA ALA A 301 13.72 6.69 10.33
C ALA A 301 14.56 6.35 9.08
N ILE A 302 15.44 7.26 8.64
CA ILE A 302 16.14 7.18 7.34
C ILE A 302 17.04 5.93 7.26
N GLU A 303 17.94 5.76 8.22
CA GLU A 303 18.89 4.64 8.22
C GLU A 303 18.20 3.26 8.27
N PRO A 304 17.23 2.99 9.15
CA PRO A 304 16.48 1.74 9.16
C PRO A 304 15.79 1.44 7.82
N LEU A 305 15.16 2.45 7.21
CA LEU A 305 14.50 2.30 5.92
C LEU A 305 15.51 2.00 4.80
N ALA A 306 16.66 2.70 4.78
CA ALA A 306 17.72 2.45 3.81
C ALA A 306 18.34 1.04 3.96
N ASN A 307 18.53 0.59 5.21
CA ASN A 307 19.02 -0.75 5.51
C ASN A 307 18.04 -1.83 5.05
N MET A 308 16.72 -1.58 5.13
CA MET A 308 15.72 -2.50 4.58
C MET A 308 15.85 -2.67 3.06
N PHE A 309 16.21 -1.63 2.31
CA PHE A 309 16.43 -1.78 0.86
C PHE A 309 17.73 -2.52 0.52
N SER A 310 18.77 -2.34 1.34
CA SER A 310 20.11 -2.89 1.06
C SER A 310 20.25 -4.38 1.43
N THR A 311 19.44 -4.88 2.36
CA THR A 311 19.49 -6.27 2.87
C THR A 311 18.51 -7.24 2.17
N GLY A 312 18.11 -6.93 0.93
CA GLY A 312 16.98 -7.55 0.20
C GLY A 312 16.88 -9.09 0.16
N SER A 313 17.95 -9.83 0.47
CA SER A 313 17.94 -11.29 0.60
C SER A 313 17.16 -11.80 1.83
N GLY A 314 17.24 -11.11 2.98
CA GLY A 314 16.55 -11.53 4.22
C GLY A 314 15.06 -11.21 4.22
N ILE A 315 14.70 -10.03 3.70
CA ILE A 315 13.31 -9.55 3.66
C ILE A 315 12.46 -10.39 2.70
N ALA A 316 13.04 -10.91 1.61
CA ALA A 316 12.33 -11.78 0.67
C ALA A 316 11.72 -13.01 1.37
N GLY A 317 12.46 -13.63 2.29
CA GLY A 317 11.96 -14.75 3.11
C GLY A 317 10.78 -14.36 3.98
N THR A 318 10.86 -13.22 4.68
CA THR A 318 9.79 -12.72 5.55
C THR A 318 8.54 -12.32 4.75
N LEU A 319 8.71 -11.68 3.59
CA LEU A 319 7.61 -11.35 2.69
C LEU A 319 6.91 -12.62 2.18
N LEU A 320 7.67 -13.69 1.87
CA LEU A 320 7.11 -14.97 1.50
C LEU A 320 6.34 -15.62 2.65
N GLN A 321 6.89 -15.64 3.88
CA GLN A 321 6.16 -16.13 5.07
C GLN A 321 4.83 -15.41 5.27
N LEU A 322 4.82 -14.09 5.10
CA LEU A 322 3.61 -13.27 5.15
C LEU A 322 2.62 -13.67 4.04
N LEU A 323 3.11 -13.94 2.82
CA LEU A 323 2.28 -14.44 1.73
C LEU A 323 1.71 -15.85 1.97
N PHE A 324 2.35 -16.68 2.80
CA PHE A 324 1.80 -17.97 3.27
C PHE A 324 0.85 -17.85 4.45
N SER A 325 0.83 -16.71 5.15
CA SER A 325 0.05 -16.54 6.37
C SER A 325 -1.47 -16.48 6.11
N VAL A 326 -2.24 -17.00 7.08
CA VAL A 326 -3.71 -17.10 7.02
C VAL A 326 -4.42 -16.28 8.11
N THR A 327 -3.67 -15.53 8.93
CA THR A 327 -4.26 -14.72 10.02
C THR A 327 -4.84 -13.40 9.49
N SER A 328 -5.98 -12.95 10.01
CA SER A 328 -6.76 -11.80 9.52
C SER A 328 -5.95 -10.50 9.36
N VAL A 329 -5.08 -10.16 10.31
CA VAL A 329 -4.24 -8.95 10.24
C VAL A 329 -3.20 -9.07 9.12
N LEU A 330 -2.49 -10.21 9.04
CA LEU A 330 -1.47 -10.45 8.01
C LEU A 330 -2.06 -10.60 6.60
N MET A 331 -3.31 -11.07 6.48
CA MET A 331 -4.01 -11.15 5.20
C MET A 331 -4.12 -9.79 4.51
N THR A 332 -4.32 -8.70 5.27
CA THR A 332 -4.34 -7.32 4.73
C THR A 332 -2.97 -6.84 4.24
N LEU A 333 -1.91 -7.56 4.60
CA LEU A 333 -0.53 -7.25 4.25
C LEU A 333 -0.06 -8.03 3.03
N ARG A 334 -0.75 -9.11 2.62
CA ARG A 334 -0.32 -10.01 1.53
C ARG A 334 -0.14 -9.27 0.20
N GLU A 335 -1.13 -8.48 -0.20
CA GLU A 335 -1.04 -7.73 -1.45
C GLU A 335 0.15 -6.74 -1.45
N PRO A 336 0.32 -5.85 -0.45
CA PRO A 336 1.49 -4.98 -0.36
C PRO A 336 2.81 -5.74 -0.26
N ALA A 337 2.86 -6.86 0.47
CA ALA A 337 4.05 -7.69 0.55
C ALA A 337 4.46 -8.24 -0.82
N SER A 338 3.50 -8.71 -1.61
CA SER A 338 3.76 -9.18 -2.98
C SER A 338 4.27 -8.06 -3.88
N ALA A 339 3.75 -6.84 -3.74
CA ALA A 339 4.22 -5.68 -4.52
C ALA A 339 5.67 -5.29 -4.18
N ILE A 340 6.02 -5.29 -2.89
CA ILE A 340 7.39 -5.05 -2.43
C ILE A 340 8.32 -6.14 -2.97
N LEU A 341 7.88 -7.40 -2.89
CA LEU A 341 8.64 -8.55 -3.38
C LEU A 341 8.93 -8.43 -4.90
N ALA A 342 7.96 -7.97 -5.70
CA ALA A 342 8.13 -7.70 -7.12
C ALA A 342 9.19 -6.63 -7.42
N ARG A 343 9.28 -5.59 -6.58
CA ARG A 343 10.30 -4.53 -6.71
C ARG A 343 11.68 -5.03 -6.30
N ILE A 344 11.80 -5.76 -5.19
CA ILE A 344 13.08 -6.31 -4.72
C ILE A 344 13.66 -7.32 -5.73
N ALA A 345 12.79 -8.06 -6.42
CA ALA A 345 13.18 -9.04 -7.44
C ALA A 345 13.94 -8.44 -8.65
N GLN A 346 14.01 -7.11 -8.78
CA GLN A 346 14.86 -6.42 -9.78
C GLN A 346 16.34 -6.41 -9.38
N SER A 347 16.66 -6.62 -8.10
CA SER A 347 18.03 -6.63 -7.58
C SER A 347 18.68 -8.00 -7.76
N GLU A 348 19.99 -8.03 -8.06
CA GLU A 348 20.78 -9.27 -8.10
C GLU A 348 20.81 -10.01 -6.76
N SER A 349 20.58 -9.32 -5.63
CA SER A 349 20.59 -9.92 -4.28
C SER A 349 19.54 -11.02 -4.09
N ILE A 350 18.44 -10.99 -4.85
CA ILE A 350 17.39 -12.02 -4.81
C ILE A 350 17.90 -13.35 -5.38
N LEU A 351 18.89 -13.30 -6.30
CA LEU A 351 19.43 -14.48 -6.98
C LEU A 351 20.29 -15.35 -6.06
N VAL A 352 20.72 -14.80 -4.91
CA VAL A 352 21.46 -15.55 -3.89
C VAL A 352 20.57 -16.60 -3.22
N ASN A 353 19.25 -16.38 -3.17
CA ASN A 353 18.32 -17.29 -2.54
C ASN A 353 17.50 -18.06 -3.58
N ASP A 354 18.03 -19.21 -3.99
CA ASP A 354 17.44 -20.08 -5.02
C ASP A 354 16.01 -20.57 -4.68
N ASP A 355 15.59 -20.54 -3.40
CA ASP A 355 14.28 -21.03 -2.97
C ASP A 355 13.16 -19.99 -3.10
N VAL A 356 13.49 -18.71 -3.20
CA VAL A 356 12.51 -17.61 -3.28
C VAL A 356 11.62 -17.77 -4.50
N ALA A 357 12.22 -18.02 -5.67
CA ALA A 357 11.46 -18.23 -6.91
C ALA A 357 10.54 -19.46 -6.82
N GLN A 358 10.98 -20.52 -6.15
CA GLN A 358 10.15 -21.72 -6.00
C GLN A 358 8.96 -21.49 -5.07
N GLN A 359 9.17 -20.77 -3.97
CA GLN A 359 8.09 -20.42 -3.05
C GLN A 359 7.06 -19.52 -3.73
N MET A 360 7.49 -18.53 -4.53
CA MET A 360 6.61 -17.71 -5.36
C MET A 360 5.77 -18.55 -6.33
N LEU A 361 6.39 -19.52 -7.02
CA LEU A 361 5.69 -20.44 -7.92
C LEU A 361 4.62 -21.26 -7.20
N SER A 362 4.92 -21.75 -5.99
CA SER A 362 3.95 -22.54 -5.21
C SER A 362 2.74 -21.71 -4.77
N LEU A 363 2.91 -20.41 -4.54
CA LEU A 363 1.86 -19.49 -4.10
C LEU A 363 0.91 -19.08 -5.23
N LEU A 364 1.32 -19.20 -6.49
CA LEU A 364 0.61 -18.68 -7.66
C LEU A 364 -0.83 -19.20 -7.77
N ASN A 365 -1.02 -20.51 -7.58
CA ASN A 365 -2.34 -21.16 -7.68
C ASN A 365 -3.27 -20.88 -6.48
N PHE A 366 -2.75 -20.33 -5.38
CA PHE A 366 -3.51 -20.06 -4.14
C PHE A 366 -3.66 -18.56 -3.84
N SER A 367 -3.37 -17.71 -4.83
CA SER A 367 -3.31 -16.26 -4.68
C SER A 367 -4.39 -15.56 -5.49
N SER A 368 -4.80 -14.36 -5.05
CA SER A 368 -5.71 -13.51 -5.82
C SER A 368 -5.04 -13.01 -7.11
N PRO A 369 -5.81 -12.59 -8.14
CA PRO A 369 -5.25 -12.08 -9.39
C PRO A 369 -4.25 -10.93 -9.22
N ILE A 370 -4.42 -10.10 -8.19
CA ILE A 370 -3.50 -9.01 -7.87
C ILE A 370 -2.15 -9.57 -7.39
N ILE A 371 -2.18 -10.48 -6.41
CA ILE A 371 -0.98 -11.11 -5.86
C ILE A 371 -0.30 -11.96 -6.94
N GLN A 372 -1.06 -12.71 -7.75
CA GLN A 372 -0.54 -13.45 -8.91
C GLN A 372 0.22 -12.53 -9.86
N GLY A 373 -0.36 -11.36 -10.16
CA GLY A 373 0.28 -10.34 -10.99
C GLY A 373 1.63 -9.87 -10.45
N HIS A 374 1.73 -9.62 -9.14
CA HIS A 374 3.00 -9.22 -8.52
C HIS A 374 4.01 -10.39 -8.45
N LEU A 375 3.57 -11.60 -8.11
CA LEU A 375 4.43 -12.78 -8.06
C LEU A 375 5.03 -13.09 -9.44
N LEU A 376 4.23 -13.03 -10.50
CA LEU A 376 4.71 -13.25 -11.86
C LEU A 376 5.66 -12.15 -12.32
N GLU A 377 5.48 -10.92 -11.87
CA GLU A 377 6.42 -9.83 -12.12
C GLU A 377 7.76 -10.09 -11.45
N ALA A 378 7.73 -10.49 -10.17
CA ALA A 378 8.91 -10.88 -9.43
C ALA A 378 9.66 -12.02 -10.15
N LEU A 379 8.94 -13.07 -10.53
CA LEU A 379 9.50 -14.22 -11.23
C LEU A 379 10.07 -13.86 -12.60
N ASN A 380 9.45 -12.97 -13.36
CA ASN A 380 10.00 -12.49 -14.63
C ASN A 380 11.27 -11.67 -14.44
N ASN A 381 11.31 -10.79 -13.43
CA ASN A 381 12.51 -10.02 -13.10
C ASN A 381 13.68 -10.94 -12.74
N ILE A 382 13.41 -11.98 -11.94
CA ILE A 382 14.39 -13.02 -11.59
C ILE A 382 14.83 -13.79 -12.84
N ALA A 383 13.88 -14.35 -13.59
CA ALA A 383 14.18 -15.26 -14.70
C ALA A 383 14.84 -14.57 -15.90
N SER A 384 14.55 -13.28 -16.15
CA SER A 384 15.12 -12.51 -17.24
C SER A 384 16.57 -12.08 -17.00
N HIS A 385 17.08 -12.20 -15.77
CA HIS A 385 18.44 -11.82 -15.44
C HIS A 385 19.48 -12.70 -16.16
N PRO A 386 20.58 -12.13 -16.72
CA PRO A 386 21.62 -12.90 -17.40
C PRO A 386 22.24 -14.01 -16.53
N GLY A 387 22.43 -13.73 -15.23
CA GLY A 387 22.98 -14.68 -14.26
C GLY A 387 21.99 -15.71 -13.70
N ALA A 388 20.71 -15.65 -14.06
CA ALA A 388 19.67 -16.51 -13.46
C ALA A 388 19.59 -17.94 -14.03
N SER A 389 20.61 -18.43 -14.75
CA SER A 389 20.62 -19.78 -15.34
C SER A 389 20.35 -20.87 -14.29
N LYS A 390 21.01 -20.77 -13.12
CA LYS A 390 20.81 -21.71 -12.00
C LYS A 390 19.38 -21.67 -11.45
N VAL A 391 18.85 -20.46 -11.21
CA VAL A 391 17.48 -20.27 -10.72
C VAL A 391 16.46 -20.81 -11.71
N ARG A 392 16.64 -20.53 -13.02
CA ARG A 392 15.79 -21.09 -14.07
C ARG A 392 15.85 -22.62 -14.07
N SER A 393 17.03 -23.24 -13.95
CA SER A 393 17.17 -24.71 -13.80
C SER A 393 16.34 -25.24 -12.64
N LYS A 394 16.48 -24.65 -11.46
CA LYS A 394 15.78 -25.09 -10.25
C LYS A 394 14.26 -24.93 -10.35
N MET A 395 13.78 -23.82 -10.93
CA MET A 395 12.34 -23.63 -11.21
C MET A 395 11.81 -24.77 -12.08
N LYS A 396 12.57 -25.20 -13.08
CA LYS A 396 12.18 -26.28 -14.00
C LYS A 396 12.14 -27.64 -13.30
N GLU A 397 13.20 -28.00 -12.57
CA GLU A 397 13.26 -29.23 -11.74
C GLU A 397 12.09 -29.37 -10.77
N LYS A 398 11.56 -28.24 -10.31
CA LYS A 398 10.43 -28.17 -9.37
C LYS A 398 9.07 -28.00 -10.06
N GLY A 399 8.99 -28.25 -11.36
CA GLY A 399 7.72 -28.33 -12.10
C GLY A 399 7.08 -26.98 -12.44
N ALA A 400 7.86 -25.89 -12.56
CA ALA A 400 7.33 -24.57 -12.92
C ALA A 400 6.43 -24.58 -14.16
N LEU A 401 6.78 -25.37 -15.18
CA LEU A 401 5.97 -25.49 -16.40
C LEU A 401 4.56 -25.99 -16.08
N GLN A 402 4.42 -27.03 -15.25
CA GLN A 402 3.12 -27.59 -14.87
C GLN A 402 2.27 -26.60 -14.07
N LEU A 403 2.91 -25.80 -13.21
CA LEU A 403 2.23 -24.77 -12.41
C LEU A 403 1.75 -23.59 -13.25
N LEU A 404 2.45 -23.26 -14.35
CA LEU A 404 2.16 -22.11 -15.20
C LEU A 404 1.14 -22.40 -16.32
N LEU A 405 1.09 -23.64 -16.82
CA LEU A 405 0.21 -24.01 -17.93
C LEU A 405 -1.29 -23.74 -17.71
N PRO A 406 -1.88 -23.94 -16.50
CA PRO A 406 -3.29 -23.62 -16.25
C PRO A 406 -3.65 -22.16 -16.55
N PHE A 407 -2.72 -21.22 -16.33
CA PHE A 407 -2.94 -19.79 -16.55
C PHE A 407 -3.06 -19.39 -18.02
N LEU A 408 -2.67 -20.25 -18.96
CA LEU A 408 -2.88 -19.98 -20.40
C LEU A 408 -4.35 -19.93 -20.79
N LYS A 409 -5.23 -20.54 -19.97
CA LYS A 409 -6.69 -20.54 -20.16
C LYS A 409 -7.38 -19.39 -19.43
N GLU A 410 -6.66 -18.57 -18.65
CA GLU A 410 -7.27 -17.49 -17.89
C GLU A 410 -7.77 -16.34 -18.76
N ASN A 411 -8.84 -15.70 -18.28
CA ASN A 411 -9.46 -14.55 -18.93
C ASN A 411 -8.71 -13.23 -18.67
N THR A 412 -7.86 -13.17 -17.64
CA THR A 412 -7.15 -11.93 -17.30
C THR A 412 -5.90 -11.76 -18.17
N THR A 413 -6.00 -10.88 -19.17
CA THR A 413 -4.91 -10.62 -20.14
C THR A 413 -3.59 -10.22 -19.48
N LYS A 414 -3.64 -9.54 -18.31
CA LYS A 414 -2.44 -9.13 -17.57
C LYS A 414 -1.68 -10.32 -16.96
N VAL A 415 -2.37 -11.25 -16.30
CA VAL A 415 -1.73 -12.43 -15.68
C VAL A 415 -1.23 -13.35 -16.78
N ARG A 416 -2.06 -13.64 -17.79
CA ARG A 416 -1.70 -14.48 -18.93
C ARG A 416 -0.48 -13.95 -19.69
N SER A 417 -0.38 -12.64 -19.92
CA SER A 417 0.80 -12.01 -20.55
C SER A 417 2.07 -12.23 -19.72
N LYS A 418 2.02 -12.01 -18.40
CA LYS A 418 3.18 -12.24 -17.52
C LYS A 418 3.57 -13.73 -17.45
N VAL A 419 2.61 -14.65 -17.50
CA VAL A 419 2.86 -16.10 -17.58
C VAL A 419 3.55 -16.46 -18.90
N LEU A 420 3.06 -15.95 -20.03
CA LEU A 420 3.69 -16.20 -21.33
C LEU A 420 5.13 -15.69 -21.37
N GLN A 421 5.41 -14.53 -20.80
CA GLN A 421 6.77 -13.99 -20.68
C GLN A 421 7.69 -14.89 -19.83
N LEU A 422 7.15 -15.43 -18.73
CA LEU A 422 7.93 -16.31 -17.86
C LEU A 422 8.21 -17.66 -18.55
N LEU A 423 7.20 -18.25 -19.18
CA LEU A 423 7.34 -19.47 -19.98
C LEU A 423 8.35 -19.27 -21.12
N TYR A 424 8.28 -18.14 -21.82
CA TYR A 424 9.26 -17.78 -22.84
C TYR A 424 10.68 -17.69 -22.27
N SER A 425 10.86 -17.05 -21.12
CA SER A 425 12.18 -16.92 -20.47
C SER A 425 12.74 -18.28 -20.04
N LEU A 426 11.91 -19.15 -19.46
CA LEU A 426 12.29 -20.50 -19.08
C LEU A 426 12.60 -21.38 -20.30
N SER A 427 11.96 -21.10 -21.44
CA SER A 427 12.11 -21.89 -22.67
C SER A 427 13.42 -21.75 -23.42
N LYS A 428 14.18 -20.67 -23.16
CA LYS A 428 15.44 -20.41 -23.87
C LYS A 428 16.53 -21.44 -23.58
N ASP A 429 16.50 -22.04 -22.38
CA ASP A 429 17.60 -22.86 -21.88
C ASP A 429 17.33 -24.38 -21.97
N LEU A 430 16.11 -24.83 -22.26
CA LEU A 430 15.76 -26.27 -22.28
C LEU A 430 14.68 -26.60 -23.32
N THR A 431 15.12 -26.98 -24.51
CA THR A 431 14.23 -27.32 -25.63
C THR A 431 13.56 -28.68 -25.44
N ASP A 432 14.24 -29.65 -24.83
CA ASP A 432 13.76 -31.04 -24.78
C ASP A 432 12.68 -31.25 -23.69
N GLU A 433 12.90 -30.80 -22.46
CA GLU A 433 11.90 -30.86 -21.36
C GLU A 433 10.59 -30.13 -21.67
N LEU A 434 10.66 -29.01 -22.39
CA LEU A 434 9.48 -28.28 -22.82
C LEU A 434 8.55 -29.14 -23.69
N THR A 435 9.15 -30.03 -24.46
CA THR A 435 8.43 -30.94 -25.34
C THR A 435 7.72 -32.05 -24.56
N GLU A 436 8.23 -32.42 -23.39
CA GLU A 436 7.61 -33.43 -22.52
C GLU A 436 6.36 -32.89 -21.81
N HIS A 437 6.38 -31.62 -21.40
CA HIS A 437 5.25 -31.01 -20.67
C HIS A 437 4.20 -30.34 -21.55
N LEU A 438 4.54 -29.92 -22.78
CA LEU A 438 3.58 -29.34 -23.72
C LEU A 438 2.89 -30.42 -24.56
N ASN A 439 1.71 -30.84 -24.12
CA ASN A 439 0.83 -31.67 -24.92
C ASN A 439 0.21 -30.89 -26.11
N GLU A 440 -0.50 -31.62 -26.97
CA GLU A 440 -1.16 -31.06 -28.16
C GLU A 440 -2.14 -29.94 -27.82
N THR A 441 -2.90 -30.09 -26.73
CA THR A 441 -3.87 -29.11 -26.27
C THR A 441 -3.20 -27.79 -25.87
N HIS A 442 -2.04 -27.85 -25.20
CA HIS A 442 -1.27 -26.66 -24.83
C HIS A 442 -0.75 -25.93 -26.06
N LEU A 443 -0.20 -26.65 -27.03
CA LEU A 443 0.29 -26.05 -28.29
C LEU A 443 -0.84 -25.40 -29.09
N PHE A 444 -2.02 -26.04 -29.16
CA PHE A 444 -3.19 -25.45 -29.81
C PHE A 444 -3.65 -24.17 -29.11
N ASN A 445 -3.67 -24.18 -27.77
CA ASN A 445 -4.02 -22.99 -26.98
C ASN A 445 -3.05 -21.83 -27.23
N ILE A 446 -1.74 -22.11 -27.32
CA ILE A 446 -0.73 -21.09 -27.64
C ILE A 446 -0.99 -20.48 -29.02
N VAL A 447 -1.30 -21.28 -30.04
CA VAL A 447 -1.66 -20.76 -31.37
C VAL A 447 -2.96 -19.97 -31.34
N ASN A 448 -3.95 -20.42 -30.56
CA ASN A 448 -5.21 -19.68 -30.39
C ASN A 448 -4.98 -18.31 -29.73
N ILE A 449 -4.08 -18.22 -28.74
CA ILE A 449 -3.69 -16.94 -28.12
C ILE A 449 -3.05 -16.00 -29.16
N ILE A 450 -2.18 -16.52 -30.04
CA ILE A 450 -1.56 -15.73 -31.12
C ILE A 450 -2.63 -15.13 -32.04
N SER A 451 -3.65 -15.92 -32.38
CA SER A 451 -4.75 -15.49 -33.26
C SER A 451 -5.68 -14.47 -32.60
N THR A 452 -6.06 -14.70 -31.35
CA THR A 452 -7.16 -13.98 -30.68
C THR A 452 -6.71 -12.80 -29.80
N SER A 453 -5.47 -12.78 -29.33
CA SER A 453 -4.99 -11.71 -28.45
C SER A 453 -4.89 -10.38 -29.20
N THR A 454 -5.22 -9.28 -28.51
CA THR A 454 -5.02 -7.90 -28.99
C THR A 454 -3.68 -7.31 -28.55
N LEU A 455 -2.98 -7.94 -27.60
CA LEU A 455 -1.72 -7.46 -27.05
C LEU A 455 -0.54 -8.05 -27.83
N GLU A 456 0.30 -7.19 -28.42
CA GLU A 456 1.51 -7.62 -29.14
C GLU A 456 2.48 -8.38 -28.26
N SER A 457 2.56 -8.06 -26.96
CA SER A 457 3.43 -8.75 -26.00
C SER A 457 3.02 -10.21 -25.77
N GLU A 458 1.70 -10.50 -25.72
CA GLU A 458 1.19 -11.87 -25.63
C GLU A 458 1.51 -12.64 -26.91
N ARG A 459 1.24 -12.03 -28.07
CA ARG A 459 1.57 -12.63 -29.37
C ARG A 459 3.05 -12.94 -29.48
N ALA A 460 3.91 -12.00 -29.14
CA ALA A 460 5.36 -12.15 -29.24
C ALA A 460 5.88 -13.27 -28.33
N ALA A 461 5.48 -13.28 -27.06
CA ALA A 461 5.89 -14.33 -26.12
C ALA A 461 5.35 -15.71 -26.54
N ALA A 462 4.09 -15.81 -26.98
CA ALA A 462 3.50 -17.05 -27.47
C ALA A 462 4.22 -17.60 -28.71
N VAL A 463 4.53 -16.74 -29.69
CA VAL A 463 5.33 -17.12 -30.86
C VAL A 463 6.75 -17.52 -30.44
N GLY A 464 7.35 -16.79 -29.50
CA GLY A 464 8.68 -17.07 -28.96
C GLY A 464 8.78 -18.44 -28.28
N ILE A 465 7.75 -18.85 -27.54
CA ILE A 465 7.67 -20.19 -26.93
C ILE A 465 7.71 -21.26 -28.02
N LEU A 466 6.90 -21.11 -29.07
CA LEU A 466 6.89 -22.05 -30.20
C LEU A 466 8.23 -22.08 -30.96
N SER A 467 8.94 -20.95 -31.04
CA SER A 467 10.25 -20.89 -31.70
C SER A 467 11.36 -21.61 -30.91
N ASN A 468 11.22 -21.69 -29.59
CA ASN A 468 12.22 -22.33 -28.73
C ASN A 468 12.05 -23.85 -28.63
N LEU A 469 10.98 -24.43 -29.18
CA LEU A 469 10.82 -25.89 -29.23
C LEU A 469 11.82 -26.54 -30.21
N PRO A 470 12.16 -27.83 -30.07
CA PRO A 470 13.09 -28.51 -30.98
C PRO A 470 12.59 -28.51 -32.43
N ASN A 471 13.41 -28.02 -33.36
CA ASN A 471 13.11 -27.95 -34.79
C ASN A 471 13.10 -29.34 -35.48
N SER A 472 13.77 -30.33 -34.90
CA SER A 472 13.84 -31.71 -35.40
C SER A 472 12.56 -32.52 -35.16
N ASN A 473 11.71 -32.10 -34.21
CA ASN A 473 10.53 -32.86 -33.83
C ASN A 473 9.34 -32.56 -34.75
N LYS A 474 9.04 -33.49 -35.67
CA LYS A 474 7.92 -33.36 -36.62
C LYS A 474 6.56 -33.23 -35.95
N LYS A 475 6.33 -33.89 -34.80
CA LYS A 475 5.03 -33.84 -34.10
C LYS A 475 4.74 -32.42 -33.59
N VAL A 476 5.75 -31.77 -33.04
CA VAL A 476 5.66 -30.39 -32.52
C VAL A 476 5.45 -29.39 -33.65
N THR A 477 6.00 -29.64 -34.84
CA THR A 477 5.81 -28.79 -36.02
C THR A 477 4.44 -29.02 -36.68
N ASP A 478 3.89 -30.23 -36.63
CA ASP A 478 2.60 -30.54 -37.26
C ASP A 478 1.41 -29.85 -36.55
N ILE A 479 1.48 -29.64 -35.23
CA ILE A 479 0.37 -29.02 -34.48
C ILE A 479 0.16 -27.55 -34.88
N PRO A 480 1.18 -26.66 -34.85
CA PRO A 480 1.00 -25.28 -35.32
C PRO A 480 0.68 -25.20 -36.82
N LYS A 481 1.14 -26.17 -37.62
CA LYS A 481 0.73 -26.30 -39.02
C LYS A 481 -0.77 -26.57 -39.15
N ARG A 482 -1.33 -27.55 -38.43
CA ARG A 482 -2.77 -27.85 -38.42
C ARG A 482 -3.61 -26.70 -37.87
N ALA A 483 -3.05 -25.93 -36.94
CA ALA A 483 -3.68 -24.74 -36.38
C ALA A 483 -3.55 -23.47 -37.26
N ASN A 484 -3.06 -23.60 -38.50
CA ASN A 484 -2.91 -22.50 -39.47
C ASN A 484 -2.03 -21.34 -38.97
N LEU A 485 -0.96 -21.63 -38.21
CA LEU A 485 -0.07 -20.60 -37.67
C LEU A 485 0.49 -19.67 -38.74
N LEU A 486 0.97 -20.20 -39.87
CA LEU A 486 1.61 -19.40 -40.92
C LEU A 486 0.69 -18.30 -41.50
N PRO A 487 -0.55 -18.59 -41.95
CA PRO A 487 -1.52 -17.56 -42.33
C PRO A 487 -1.81 -16.54 -41.21
N ILE A 488 -1.91 -17.00 -39.96
CA ILE A 488 -2.14 -16.11 -38.80
C ILE A 488 -0.99 -15.11 -38.66
N LEU A 489 0.27 -15.58 -38.72
CA LEU A 489 1.45 -14.72 -38.60
C LEU A 489 1.54 -13.70 -39.75
N ILE A 490 1.21 -14.12 -40.97
CA ILE A 490 1.16 -13.23 -42.13
C ILE A 490 0.09 -12.15 -41.91
N SER A 491 -1.12 -12.54 -41.50
CA SER A 491 -2.19 -11.60 -41.20
C SER A 491 -1.78 -10.57 -40.14
N ILE A 492 -1.18 -11.01 -39.03
CA ILE A 492 -0.66 -10.11 -37.97
C ILE A 492 0.36 -9.12 -38.56
N MET A 493 1.29 -9.61 -39.38
CA MET A 493 2.35 -8.77 -39.94
C MET A 493 1.87 -7.74 -40.96
N TYR A 494 0.82 -8.03 -41.72
CA TYR A 494 0.28 -7.11 -42.72
C TYR A 494 -0.85 -6.21 -42.17
N SER A 495 -1.47 -6.59 -41.05
CA SER A 495 -2.43 -5.75 -40.33
C SER A 495 -1.77 -4.67 -39.46
N SER A 496 -0.50 -4.84 -39.08
CA SER A 496 0.29 -3.75 -38.48
C SER A 496 0.63 -2.68 -39.53
N THR A 497 -0.29 -1.74 -39.73
CA THR A 497 -0.07 -0.50 -40.50
C THR A 497 0.85 0.41 -39.70
N GLY A 498 1.95 0.86 -40.32
CA GLY A 498 3.06 1.51 -39.63
C GLY A 498 2.70 2.76 -38.86
N SER A 499 3.31 2.91 -37.68
CA SER A 499 3.82 4.21 -37.22
C SER A 499 4.93 4.07 -36.17
N ASP A 500 4.98 3.01 -35.36
CA ASP A 500 5.87 3.03 -34.18
C ASP A 500 6.92 1.93 -34.18
N SER A 501 8.20 2.33 -34.20
CA SER A 501 9.37 1.49 -33.92
C SER A 501 9.46 1.13 -32.42
N SER A 502 8.38 0.62 -31.84
CA SER A 502 8.34 0.22 -30.44
C SER A 502 9.21 -1.03 -30.21
N THR A 503 9.84 -1.14 -29.04
CA THR A 503 10.61 -2.33 -28.63
C THR A 503 9.76 -3.61 -28.72
N THR A 504 8.46 -3.51 -28.49
CA THR A 504 7.50 -4.63 -28.57
C THR A 504 7.31 -5.11 -30.02
N ASN A 505 7.22 -4.19 -30.98
CA ASN A 505 7.17 -4.53 -32.41
C ASN A 505 8.43 -5.29 -32.85
N ASN A 506 9.60 -4.89 -32.33
CA ASN A 506 10.85 -5.60 -32.59
C ASN A 506 10.83 -7.03 -32.01
N PHE A 507 10.31 -7.21 -30.78
CA PHE A 507 10.22 -8.53 -30.15
C PHE A 507 9.25 -9.47 -30.88
N LEU A 508 8.10 -8.96 -31.35
CA LEU A 508 7.16 -9.74 -32.15
C LEU A 508 7.79 -10.17 -33.48
N ASN A 509 8.38 -9.22 -34.22
CA ASN A 509 9.04 -9.48 -35.50
C ASN A 509 10.19 -10.49 -35.36
N GLU A 510 10.98 -10.36 -34.30
CA GLU A 510 12.04 -11.30 -33.95
C GLU A 510 11.47 -12.70 -33.69
N SER A 511 10.42 -12.81 -32.87
CA SER A 511 9.77 -14.09 -32.55
C SER A 511 9.19 -14.76 -33.80
N ILE A 512 8.53 -13.98 -34.67
CA ILE A 512 8.01 -14.46 -35.96
C ILE A 512 9.15 -14.97 -36.84
N ALA A 513 10.22 -14.20 -37.04
CA ALA A 513 11.36 -14.65 -37.82
C ALA A 513 11.98 -15.95 -37.27
N SER A 514 11.92 -16.14 -35.95
CA SER A 514 12.44 -17.34 -35.27
C SER A 514 11.60 -18.58 -35.54
N VAL A 515 10.29 -18.47 -35.40
CA VAL A 515 9.40 -19.62 -35.60
C VAL A 515 9.36 -20.04 -37.06
N ILE A 516 9.55 -19.12 -38.02
CA ILE A 516 9.59 -19.43 -39.46
C ILE A 516 10.77 -20.35 -39.83
N ILE A 517 11.88 -20.31 -39.09
CA ILE A 517 13.01 -21.24 -39.30
C ILE A 517 12.53 -22.70 -39.22
N ARG A 518 11.60 -23.02 -38.31
CA ARG A 518 10.99 -24.36 -38.19
C ARG A 518 10.28 -24.80 -39.47
N PHE A 519 9.61 -23.89 -40.14
CA PHE A 519 8.79 -24.16 -41.33
C PHE A 519 9.61 -24.20 -42.62
N THR A 520 10.86 -23.74 -42.56
CA THR A 520 11.74 -23.63 -43.71
C THR A 520 12.88 -24.65 -43.70
N ILE A 521 12.90 -25.62 -42.77
CA ILE A 521 13.95 -26.63 -42.66
C ILE A 521 14.11 -27.44 -43.97
N PHE A 522 15.34 -27.52 -44.47
CA PHE A 522 15.68 -28.19 -45.74
C PHE A 522 15.49 -29.72 -45.73
N SER A 523 15.43 -30.36 -44.58
CA SER A 523 15.16 -31.80 -44.48
C SER A 523 13.70 -32.16 -44.78
N ASP A 524 12.76 -31.22 -44.68
CA ASP A 524 11.33 -31.45 -44.96
C ASP A 524 10.84 -30.64 -46.17
N LYS A 525 11.05 -31.22 -47.37
CA LYS A 525 10.66 -30.60 -48.64
C LYS A 525 9.16 -30.29 -48.73
N LYS A 526 8.30 -31.11 -48.13
CA LYS A 526 6.84 -30.90 -48.16
C LYS A 526 6.45 -29.69 -47.31
N LEU A 527 7.07 -29.55 -46.15
CA LEU A 527 6.85 -28.41 -45.27
C LEU A 527 7.37 -27.11 -45.90
N GLN A 528 8.52 -27.14 -46.57
CA GLN A 528 9.04 -25.99 -47.30
C GLN A 528 8.12 -25.56 -48.45
N LEU A 529 7.60 -26.51 -49.23
CA LEU A 529 6.65 -26.23 -50.31
C LEU A 529 5.40 -25.55 -49.76
N LEU A 530 4.81 -26.12 -48.72
CA LEU A 530 3.64 -25.57 -48.04
C LEU A 530 3.90 -24.15 -47.54
N SER A 531 5.06 -23.92 -46.94
CA SER A 531 5.43 -22.59 -46.41
C SER A 531 5.58 -21.56 -47.54
N ALA A 532 6.19 -21.94 -48.66
CA ALA A 532 6.31 -21.08 -49.82
C ALA A 532 4.92 -20.77 -50.44
N GLU A 533 4.03 -21.76 -50.54
CA GLU A 533 2.66 -21.61 -51.04
C GLU A 533 1.81 -20.70 -50.14
N GLN A 534 2.04 -20.73 -48.83
CA GLN A 534 1.34 -19.90 -47.86
C GLN A 534 1.89 -18.46 -47.78
N GLY A 535 2.89 -18.09 -48.59
CA GLY A 535 3.37 -16.70 -48.68
C GLY A 535 4.50 -16.33 -47.71
N VAL A 536 5.17 -17.32 -47.09
CA VAL A 536 6.28 -17.08 -46.14
C VAL A 536 7.43 -16.29 -46.77
N ILE A 537 7.69 -16.45 -48.07
CA ILE A 537 8.76 -15.70 -48.77
C ILE A 537 8.52 -14.19 -48.69
N LEU A 538 7.27 -13.74 -48.90
CA LEU A 538 6.93 -12.31 -48.84
C LEU A 538 7.08 -11.76 -47.43
N LEU A 539 6.67 -12.54 -46.43
CA LEU A 539 6.85 -12.22 -45.03
C LEU A 539 8.35 -12.06 -44.68
N LEU A 540 9.19 -12.99 -45.12
CA LEU A 540 10.64 -12.95 -44.89
C LEU A 540 11.30 -11.72 -45.52
N VAL A 541 10.88 -11.35 -46.74
CA VAL A 541 11.36 -10.13 -47.40
C VAL A 541 10.96 -8.88 -46.62
N LYS A 542 9.72 -8.80 -46.12
CA LYS A 542 9.27 -7.70 -45.25
C LYS A 542 10.14 -7.59 -43.99
N LEU A 543 10.39 -8.72 -43.34
CA LEU A 543 11.24 -8.80 -42.13
C LEU A 543 12.70 -8.41 -42.40
N LEU A 544 13.23 -8.68 -43.60
CA LEU A 544 14.57 -8.23 -44.00
C LEU A 544 14.64 -6.70 -44.22
N SER A 545 13.59 -6.12 -44.79
CA SER A 545 13.52 -4.68 -45.06
C SER A 545 13.40 -3.86 -43.78
N SER A 546 12.51 -4.26 -42.87
CA SER A 546 12.12 -3.42 -41.71
C SER A 546 12.46 -4.01 -40.34
N GLY A 547 13.06 -5.20 -40.25
CA GLY A 547 13.36 -5.87 -38.97
C GLY A 547 14.63 -5.36 -38.26
N SER A 548 14.77 -5.72 -36.99
CA SER A 548 16.01 -5.53 -36.22
C SER A 548 17.15 -6.39 -36.79
N PRO A 549 18.44 -6.15 -36.43
CA PRO A 549 19.55 -7.00 -36.88
C PRO A 549 19.33 -8.50 -36.63
N ILE A 550 18.73 -8.84 -35.48
CA ILE A 550 18.41 -10.23 -35.11
C ILE A 550 17.29 -10.77 -36.03
N THR A 551 16.23 -10.00 -36.23
CA THR A 551 15.14 -10.36 -37.16
C THR A 551 15.67 -10.60 -38.57
N LYS A 552 16.54 -9.70 -39.09
CA LYS A 552 17.13 -9.84 -40.42
C LYS A 552 18.00 -11.10 -40.52
N SER A 553 18.79 -11.40 -39.50
CA SER A 553 19.59 -12.62 -39.44
C SER A 553 18.73 -13.88 -39.50
N ARG A 554 17.68 -13.97 -38.67
CA ARG A 554 16.76 -15.12 -38.64
C ARG A 554 15.96 -15.26 -39.94
N ALA A 555 15.55 -14.15 -40.53
CA ALA A 555 14.88 -14.15 -41.83
C ALA A 555 15.81 -14.65 -42.95
N ALA A 556 17.08 -14.22 -42.95
CA ALA A 556 18.08 -14.70 -43.90
C ALA A 556 18.34 -16.21 -43.76
N ILE A 557 18.41 -16.75 -42.53
CA ILE A 557 18.53 -18.20 -42.29
C ILE A 557 17.39 -18.95 -42.96
N SER A 558 16.15 -18.51 -42.76
CA SER A 558 14.97 -19.15 -43.34
C SER A 558 14.99 -19.14 -44.88
N LEU A 559 15.43 -18.03 -45.49
CA LEU A 559 15.59 -17.94 -46.94
C LEU A 559 16.68 -18.87 -47.47
N VAL A 560 17.83 -18.96 -46.78
CA VAL A 560 18.89 -19.91 -47.14
C VAL A 560 18.39 -21.34 -47.10
N GLN A 561 17.60 -21.72 -46.08
CA GLN A 561 17.05 -23.06 -46.02
C GLN A 561 16.09 -23.35 -47.17
N LEU A 562 15.20 -22.41 -47.52
CA LEU A 562 14.30 -22.53 -48.69
C LEU A 562 15.07 -22.68 -50.01
N SER A 563 16.17 -21.95 -50.14
CA SER A 563 17.05 -21.94 -51.32
C SER A 563 17.61 -23.35 -51.63
N GLN A 564 17.99 -24.11 -50.61
CA GLN A 564 18.64 -25.43 -50.74
C GLN A 564 17.80 -26.50 -51.46
N ASN A 565 16.48 -26.39 -51.53
CA ASN A 565 15.60 -27.33 -52.24
C ASN A 565 14.87 -26.71 -53.44
N SER A 566 15.19 -25.48 -53.82
CA SER A 566 14.57 -24.73 -54.92
C SER A 566 14.42 -25.57 -56.20
N LEU A 567 15.47 -26.25 -56.64
CA LEU A 567 15.48 -27.13 -57.83
C LEU A 567 14.59 -28.38 -57.68
N SER A 568 14.48 -28.92 -56.47
CA SER A 568 13.62 -30.08 -56.18
C SER A 568 12.13 -29.69 -56.17
N LEU A 569 11.82 -28.51 -55.66
CA LEU A 569 10.47 -27.95 -55.55
C LEU A 569 9.94 -27.43 -56.90
N ARG A 570 10.83 -27.12 -57.84
CA ARG A 570 10.51 -26.69 -59.22
C ARG A 570 9.74 -27.76 -60.01
N LYS A 571 10.01 -29.05 -59.78
CA LYS A 571 9.39 -30.17 -60.52
C LYS A 571 7.91 -30.41 -60.21
N SER A 572 7.37 -29.82 -59.13
CA SER A 572 5.93 -29.94 -58.80
C SER A 572 5.08 -28.74 -59.25
N ARG A 573 5.69 -27.65 -59.74
CA ARG A 573 4.97 -26.46 -60.23
C ARG A 573 4.73 -26.55 -61.73
N LYS A 574 3.47 -26.77 -62.15
CA LYS A 574 3.04 -26.32 -63.48
C LYS A 574 2.89 -24.80 -63.44
N SER A 575 3.66 -24.14 -64.32
CA SER A 575 3.79 -22.70 -64.52
C SER A 575 2.45 -21.96 -64.61
N ARG A 576 2.26 -20.89 -63.82
CA ARG A 576 1.15 -19.95 -64.05
C ARG A 576 1.36 -18.56 -63.44
N TRP A 577 2.44 -17.86 -63.79
CA TRP A 577 2.63 -16.46 -63.38
C TRP A 577 3.15 -15.65 -64.58
N PRO A 578 2.32 -14.82 -65.25
CA PRO A 578 2.73 -14.05 -66.43
C PRO A 578 3.19 -12.61 -66.12
N CYS A 579 3.38 -12.20 -64.86
CA CYS A 579 3.84 -10.86 -64.49
C CYS A 579 4.87 -10.90 -63.35
N VAL A 580 5.88 -10.02 -63.40
CA VAL A 580 6.89 -9.83 -62.35
C VAL A 580 6.21 -9.23 -61.10
N PRO A 581 6.17 -9.93 -59.96
CA PRO A 581 5.48 -9.44 -58.78
C PRO A 581 6.28 -8.31 -58.08
N PRO A 582 5.60 -7.38 -57.37
CA PRO A 582 6.24 -6.29 -56.60
C PRO A 582 7.32 -6.74 -55.60
N SER A 583 7.31 -8.02 -55.22
CA SER A 583 8.29 -8.66 -54.35
C SER A 583 9.70 -8.77 -54.95
N VAL A 584 9.82 -8.82 -56.28
CA VAL A 584 11.11 -8.86 -56.99
C VAL A 584 11.82 -7.51 -56.91
N VAL A 585 11.05 -6.42 -56.99
CA VAL A 585 11.57 -5.04 -56.89
C VAL A 585 12.15 -4.76 -55.50
N ILE A 586 11.50 -5.25 -54.43
CA ILE A 586 12.00 -5.10 -53.05
C ILE A 586 13.26 -5.93 -52.81
N LEU A 587 13.33 -7.14 -53.36
CA LEU A 587 14.52 -7.99 -53.29
C LEU A 587 15.72 -7.35 -54.03
N ILE A 588 15.48 -6.67 -55.16
CA ILE A 588 16.52 -5.92 -55.90
C ILE A 588 16.99 -4.70 -55.10
N ASP A 589 16.07 -3.91 -54.52
CA ASP A 589 16.42 -2.75 -53.68
C ASP A 589 17.23 -3.17 -52.43
N LEU A 590 16.85 -4.29 -51.80
CA LEU A 590 17.62 -4.91 -50.72
C LEU A 590 19.01 -5.37 -51.21
N ALA A 591 19.11 -6.03 -52.37
CA ALA A 591 20.41 -6.45 -52.93
C ALA A 591 21.35 -5.27 -53.21
N GLN A 592 20.82 -4.07 -53.47
CA GLN A 592 21.61 -2.86 -53.71
C GLN A 592 21.96 -2.10 -52.42
N LYS A 593 21.04 -2.01 -51.45
CA LYS A 593 21.17 -1.14 -50.27
C LYS A 593 21.60 -1.83 -48.97
N SER A 594 21.65 -3.15 -48.90
CA SER A 594 21.98 -3.88 -47.66
C SER A 594 23.48 -4.18 -47.48
N ASP A 595 23.86 -4.69 -46.30
CA ASP A 595 25.24 -5.06 -45.96
C ASP A 595 25.71 -6.30 -46.75
N SER A 596 27.02 -6.44 -46.96
CA SER A 596 27.71 -7.44 -47.79
C SER A 596 27.20 -8.89 -47.63
N ARG A 597 26.91 -9.33 -46.40
CA ARG A 597 26.37 -10.69 -46.12
C ARG A 597 24.92 -10.85 -46.56
N LEU A 598 24.09 -9.81 -46.37
CA LEU A 598 22.70 -9.80 -46.82
C LEU A 598 22.64 -9.74 -48.34
N LYS A 599 23.49 -8.94 -48.99
CA LYS A 599 23.63 -8.86 -50.45
C LYS A 599 23.94 -10.22 -51.08
N SER A 600 24.93 -10.95 -50.56
CA SER A 600 25.28 -12.28 -51.07
C SER A 600 24.12 -13.28 -50.92
N THR A 601 23.39 -13.22 -49.80
CA THR A 601 22.26 -14.11 -49.52
C THR A 601 21.06 -13.78 -50.42
N VAL A 602 20.70 -12.51 -50.54
CA VAL A 602 19.62 -12.04 -51.41
C VAL A 602 19.94 -12.29 -52.88
N ALA A 603 21.20 -12.12 -53.31
CA ALA A 603 21.65 -12.44 -54.67
C ALA A 603 21.56 -13.95 -54.96
N LYS A 604 21.93 -14.82 -54.01
CA LYS A 604 21.75 -16.28 -54.14
C LYS A 604 20.27 -16.66 -54.25
N VAL A 605 19.41 -16.05 -53.43
CA VAL A 605 17.96 -16.26 -53.49
C VAL A 605 17.37 -15.77 -54.81
N LEU A 606 17.77 -14.60 -55.30
CA LEU A 606 17.36 -14.05 -56.61
C LEU A 606 17.83 -14.91 -57.78
N ALA A 607 19.06 -15.45 -57.71
CA ALA A 607 19.62 -16.36 -58.70
C ALA A 607 18.90 -17.71 -58.72
N GLU A 608 18.64 -18.30 -57.55
CA GLU A 608 17.99 -19.60 -57.42
C GLU A 608 16.48 -19.56 -57.70
N LEU A 609 15.84 -18.39 -57.60
CA LEU A 609 14.46 -18.15 -58.03
C LEU A 609 14.34 -17.80 -59.54
N GLU A 610 15.43 -17.79 -60.30
CA GLU A 610 15.50 -17.34 -61.71
C GLU A 610 14.96 -15.92 -61.95
N LEU A 611 14.89 -15.08 -60.90
CA LEU A 611 14.44 -13.70 -61.00
C LEU A 611 15.51 -12.77 -61.60
N LEU A 612 16.75 -13.24 -61.71
CA LEU A 612 17.83 -12.55 -62.44
C LEU A 612 17.71 -12.68 -63.97
N GLN A 613 17.13 -13.79 -64.48
CA GLN A 613 17.10 -14.05 -65.93
C GLN A 613 16.09 -13.19 -66.69
N SER A 614 15.07 -12.63 -66.02
CA SER A 614 14.09 -11.72 -66.62
C SER A 614 14.44 -10.23 -66.50
N GLN A 615 15.61 -9.90 -65.92
CA GLN A 615 15.98 -8.52 -65.55
C GLN A 615 17.47 -8.22 -65.83
N SER A 616 18.11 -8.86 -66.82
CA SER A 616 19.54 -8.58 -67.15
C SER A 616 19.79 -7.17 -67.68
N SER A 617 18.75 -6.34 -67.85
CA SER A 617 18.86 -4.94 -68.21
C SER A 617 18.78 -3.98 -67.01
N TYR A 618 18.59 -4.50 -65.78
CA TYR A 618 18.37 -3.71 -64.56
C TYR A 618 19.48 -3.86 -63.49
N PHE A 619 20.37 -4.84 -63.67
CA PHE A 619 21.67 -4.95 -62.99
C PHE A 619 22.76 -4.55 -63.96
#